data_AF-A0A915CPA0-F1
#
_entry.id   AF-A0A915CPA0-F1
#
_cell.length_a   1.000
_cell.length_b   1.000
_cell.length_c   1.000
_cell.angle_alpha   90.00
_cell.angle_beta   90.00
_cell.angle_gamma   90.00
#
_symmetry.space_group_name_H-M   'P 1'
#
loop_
_entity.id
_entity.type
_entity.pdbx_description
1 polymer ?
#
loop_
_entity_poly.entity_id
_entity_poly.type
_entity_poly.pdbx_seq_one_letter_code
_entity_poly.pdbx_strand_id
1 'polypeptide(L)'
;MEMPHEFDDPNATIASIISALKAKAIDVPFASNKLKSGSGDQCLFVLDKLTEMALENANFHFSKIEVMEEAVVENSEDSIQVDEAEILADQLEEEEDVALAEDEDDDDEHHIVRLSDANVASRDQLYANELHEVPLKEILHNFTDANTMTAELRRVIPQLKVTIRSNLKDWRMHAEQIQKYEESINDQFKEIKPYLVQNVEEITQSMERIQSREAHLNTQFDGLLQIYRVRQNELAAIGEQYRESSGTLNSRAETLNNLNKELTK
;
A
#
# COMPACT_ATOMS: atom_id res chain seq x y z
N MET A 1 -50.00 12.20 -11.38
CA MET A 1 -50.31 11.25 -10.29
C MET A 1 -50.79 12.08 -9.12
N GLU A 2 -51.91 11.69 -8.52
CA GLU A 2 -52.41 12.29 -7.28
C GLU A 2 -51.42 12.02 -6.14
N MET A 3 -51.21 13.02 -5.27
CA MET A 3 -50.29 12.91 -4.15
C MET A 3 -50.95 12.07 -3.05
N PRO A 4 -50.34 10.96 -2.59
CA PRO A 4 -50.96 10.13 -1.56
C PRO A 4 -51.20 10.92 -0.27
N HIS A 5 -52.43 10.89 0.24
CA HIS A 5 -52.83 11.56 1.47
C HIS A 5 -52.76 10.58 2.66
N GLU A 6 -52.59 11.09 3.89
CA GLU A 6 -52.52 10.30 5.13
C GLU A 6 -53.76 9.42 5.42
N PHE A 7 -54.85 9.59 4.67
CA PHE A 7 -56.10 8.82 4.79
C PHE A 7 -56.32 7.82 3.65
N ASP A 8 -55.38 7.71 2.71
CA ASP A 8 -55.49 6.75 1.60
C ASP A 8 -55.25 5.32 2.08
N ASP A 9 -55.95 4.35 1.47
CA ASP A 9 -55.77 2.94 1.79
C ASP A 9 -54.31 2.54 1.52
N PRO A 10 -53.55 2.09 2.55
CA PRO A 10 -52.16 1.70 2.40
C PRO A 10 -51.93 0.69 1.27
N ASN A 11 -52.89 -0.22 1.02
CA ASN A 11 -52.76 -1.20 -0.04
C ASN A 11 -52.92 -0.56 -1.44
N ALA A 12 -53.78 0.45 -1.57
CA ALA A 12 -53.97 1.19 -2.82
C ALA A 12 -52.72 2.03 -3.16
N THR A 13 -52.13 2.68 -2.16
CA THR A 13 -50.88 3.45 -2.31
C THR A 13 -49.70 2.55 -2.68
N ILE A 14 -49.57 1.39 -2.04
CA ILE A 14 -48.53 0.40 -2.39
C ILE A 14 -48.74 -0.14 -3.81
N ALA A 15 -49.98 -0.43 -4.22
CA ALA A 15 -50.28 -0.87 -5.58
C ALA A 15 -49.91 0.21 -6.61
N SER A 16 -50.16 1.49 -6.30
CA SER A 16 -49.76 2.63 -7.13
C SER A 16 -48.23 2.74 -7.24
N ILE A 17 -47.50 2.62 -6.13
CA ILE A 17 -46.02 2.61 -6.10
C ILE A 17 -45.47 1.47 -6.95
N ILE A 18 -45.99 0.25 -6.81
CA ILE A 18 -45.54 -0.90 -7.61
C ILE A 18 -45.87 -0.72 -9.09
N SER A 19 -47.03 -0.15 -9.42
CA SER A 19 -47.38 0.17 -10.80
C SER A 19 -46.43 1.23 -11.40
N ALA A 20 -46.02 2.22 -10.60
CA ALA A 20 -45.05 3.23 -11.02
C ALA A 20 -43.65 2.63 -11.23
N LEU A 21 -43.22 1.71 -10.37
CA LEU A 21 -41.94 0.99 -10.50
C LEU A 21 -41.92 0.08 -11.73
N LYS A 22 -43.01 -0.65 -11.99
CA LYS A 22 -43.16 -1.46 -13.22
C LYS A 22 -43.15 -0.62 -14.49
N ALA A 23 -43.78 0.55 -14.48
CA ALA A 23 -43.74 1.47 -15.61
C ALA A 23 -42.32 1.99 -15.91
N LYS A 24 -41.45 2.04 -14.89
CA LYS A 24 -40.03 2.40 -15.00
C LYS A 24 -39.10 1.19 -15.14
N ALA A 25 -39.64 -0.01 -15.42
CA ALA A 25 -38.90 -1.25 -15.62
C ALA A 25 -38.02 -1.72 -14.44
N ILE A 26 -38.34 -1.32 -13.20
CA ILE A 26 -37.67 -1.83 -12.00
C ILE A 26 -38.35 -3.13 -11.57
N ASP A 27 -37.58 -4.23 -11.51
CA ASP A 27 -38.05 -5.50 -10.95
C ASP A 27 -38.05 -5.44 -9.42
N VAL A 28 -39.15 -5.88 -8.81
CA VAL A 28 -39.37 -5.82 -7.36
C VAL A 28 -39.35 -7.25 -6.82
N PRO A 29 -38.24 -7.70 -6.18
CA PRO A 29 -38.04 -9.11 -5.80
C PRO A 29 -38.77 -9.52 -4.51
N PHE A 30 -39.76 -8.76 -4.07
CA PHE A 30 -40.45 -8.97 -2.79
C PHE A 30 -41.96 -8.72 -2.89
N ALA A 31 -42.72 -9.34 -1.97
CA ALA A 31 -44.18 -9.22 -1.95
C ALA A 31 -44.64 -7.84 -1.47
N SER A 32 -45.70 -7.31 -2.07
CA SER A 32 -46.27 -5.97 -1.80
C SER A 32 -46.57 -5.70 -0.32
N ASN A 33 -46.89 -6.74 0.45
CA ASN A 33 -47.16 -6.64 1.89
C ASN A 33 -45.95 -6.13 2.70
N LYS A 34 -44.73 -6.27 2.18
CA LYS A 34 -43.50 -5.83 2.86
C LYS A 34 -43.27 -4.31 2.81
N LEU A 35 -43.94 -3.59 1.90
CA LEU A 35 -43.92 -2.12 1.85
C LEU A 35 -44.94 -1.46 2.81
N LYS A 36 -45.81 -2.26 3.43
CA LYS A 36 -46.85 -1.77 4.35
C LYS A 36 -46.30 -1.14 5.63
N SER A 37 -45.10 -1.54 6.04
CA SER A 37 -44.44 -1.00 7.23
C SER A 37 -43.94 0.44 7.03
N GLY A 38 -43.82 0.93 5.79
CA GLY A 38 -43.29 2.26 5.49
C GLY A 38 -41.79 2.46 5.80
N SER A 39 -41.14 1.47 6.41
CA SER A 39 -39.73 1.49 6.81
C SER A 39 -39.10 0.10 6.68
N GLY A 40 -37.77 0.06 6.48
CA GLY A 40 -36.98 -1.17 6.35
C GLY A 40 -36.37 -1.36 4.96
N ASP A 41 -35.58 -2.44 4.81
CA ASP A 41 -34.73 -2.71 3.64
C ASP A 41 -35.49 -2.69 2.31
N GLN A 42 -36.74 -3.15 2.30
CA GLN A 42 -37.54 -3.20 1.08
C GLN A 42 -37.96 -1.81 0.61
N CYS A 43 -38.20 -0.87 1.54
CA CYS A 43 -38.46 0.53 1.23
C CYS A 43 -37.17 1.24 0.80
N LEU A 44 -36.04 0.92 1.46
CA LEU A 44 -34.72 1.47 1.10
C LEU A 44 -34.28 1.01 -0.29
N PHE A 45 -34.50 -0.25 -0.66
CA PHE A 45 -34.21 -0.77 -2.00
C PHE A 45 -34.98 0.00 -3.08
N VAL A 46 -36.26 0.27 -2.85
CA VAL A 46 -37.09 1.05 -3.77
C VAL A 46 -36.55 2.47 -3.88
N LEU A 47 -36.21 3.10 -2.75
CA LEU A 47 -35.67 4.47 -2.74
C LEU A 47 -34.32 4.54 -3.44
N ASP A 48 -33.42 3.61 -3.19
CA ASP A 48 -32.10 3.51 -3.80
C ASP A 48 -32.18 3.42 -5.33
N LYS A 49 -33.03 2.52 -5.84
CA LYS A 49 -33.26 2.39 -7.30
C LYS A 49 -33.92 3.62 -7.91
N LEU A 50 -34.82 4.28 -7.17
CA LEU A 50 -35.40 5.54 -7.62
C LEU A 50 -34.37 6.67 -7.63
N THR A 51 -33.48 6.73 -6.65
CA THR A 51 -32.40 7.72 -6.59
C THR A 51 -31.36 7.47 -7.67
N GLU A 52 -31.00 6.22 -7.97
CA GLU A 52 -30.07 5.87 -9.06
C GLU A 52 -30.60 6.37 -10.41
N MET A 53 -31.88 6.11 -10.72
CA MET A 53 -32.52 6.66 -11.92
C MET A 53 -32.62 8.19 -11.90
N ALA A 54 -32.84 8.80 -10.74
CA ALA A 54 -32.88 10.26 -10.63
C ALA A 54 -31.49 10.88 -10.90
N LEU A 55 -30.43 10.24 -10.40
CA LEU A 55 -29.04 10.63 -10.63
C LEU A 55 -28.63 10.44 -12.10
N GLU A 56 -29.06 9.36 -12.74
CA GLU A 56 -28.88 9.13 -14.18
C GLU A 56 -29.56 10.23 -15.02
N ASN A 57 -30.82 10.56 -14.72
CA ASN A 57 -31.52 11.63 -15.44
C ASN A 57 -30.93 13.02 -15.16
N ALA A 58 -30.32 13.21 -13.99
CA ALA A 58 -29.65 14.45 -13.62
C ALA A 58 -28.22 14.56 -14.18
N ASN A 59 -27.69 13.52 -14.88
CA ASN A 59 -26.28 13.42 -15.27
C ASN A 59 -25.33 13.75 -14.11
N PHE A 60 -25.68 13.31 -12.90
CA PHE A 60 -24.88 13.62 -11.71
C PHE A 60 -23.57 12.83 -11.77
N HIS A 61 -22.46 13.54 -11.61
CA HIS A 61 -21.15 12.93 -11.46
C HIS A 61 -20.70 13.16 -10.03
N PHE A 62 -20.27 12.09 -9.35
CA PHE A 62 -19.59 12.22 -8.07
C PHE A 62 -18.29 12.98 -8.29
N SER A 63 -18.30 14.28 -7.99
CA SER A 63 -17.07 15.07 -7.95
C SER A 63 -16.26 14.58 -6.77
N LYS A 64 -14.96 14.37 -6.99
CA LYS A 64 -14.00 14.19 -5.90
C LYS A 64 -14.19 15.35 -4.94
N ILE A 65 -14.38 15.05 -3.66
CA ILE A 65 -14.37 16.07 -2.61
C ILE A 65 -13.00 16.74 -2.69
N GLU A 66 -12.98 17.96 -3.23
CA GLU A 66 -11.87 18.86 -2.96
C GLU A 66 -11.97 19.17 -1.47
N VAL A 67 -10.99 18.66 -0.72
CA VAL A 67 -10.76 19.11 0.65
C VAL A 67 -10.46 20.60 0.51
N MET A 68 -11.48 21.42 0.72
CA MET A 68 -11.28 22.84 0.94
C MET A 68 -10.37 22.89 2.16
N GLU A 69 -9.11 23.28 1.96
CA GLU A 69 -8.27 23.78 3.04
C GLU A 69 -9.05 24.96 3.62
N GLU A 70 -9.91 24.66 4.59
CA GLU A 70 -10.53 25.65 5.42
C GLU A 70 -9.35 26.37 6.05
N ALA A 71 -9.18 27.64 5.62
CA ALA A 71 -8.05 28.48 5.96
C ALA A 71 -7.61 28.16 7.37
N VAL A 72 -6.42 27.55 7.49
CA VAL A 72 -5.71 27.38 8.73
C VAL A 72 -5.82 28.72 9.42
N VAL A 73 -6.64 28.80 10.46
CA VAL A 73 -6.80 30.03 11.21
C VAL A 73 -5.42 30.25 11.80
N GLU A 74 -4.67 31.17 11.20
CA GLU A 74 -3.42 31.73 11.67
C GLU A 74 -3.67 32.37 13.04
N ASN A 75 -3.85 31.55 14.08
CA ASN A 75 -3.84 31.99 15.45
C ASN A 75 -3.60 30.82 16.41
N SER A 76 -2.37 30.33 16.37
CA SER A 76 -1.71 29.76 17.53
C SER A 76 -0.22 29.85 17.27
N GLU A 77 0.45 30.79 17.92
CA GLU A 77 1.90 30.84 18.13
C GLU A 77 2.39 29.65 18.98
N ASP A 78 1.89 28.45 18.71
CA ASP A 78 2.32 27.18 19.28
C ASP A 78 2.39 26.18 18.13
N SER A 79 3.25 26.47 17.15
CA SER A 79 3.87 25.39 16.39
C SER A 79 4.78 24.66 17.38
N ILE A 80 4.21 23.70 18.12
CA ILE A 80 5.00 22.72 18.86
C ILE A 80 5.73 21.94 17.76
N GLN A 81 6.97 22.34 17.50
CA GLN A 81 7.95 21.53 16.80
C GLN A 81 8.13 20.31 17.69
N VAL A 82 7.36 19.25 17.42
CA VAL A 82 7.57 17.97 18.07
C VAL A 82 8.94 17.53 17.57
N ASP A 83 9.94 17.66 18.45
CA ASP A 83 11.33 17.42 18.11
C ASP A 83 11.45 15.96 17.67
N GLU A 84 12.20 15.68 16.60
CA GLU A 84 12.35 14.32 16.05
C GLU A 84 12.92 13.34 17.11
N ALA A 85 13.56 13.89 18.14
CA ALA A 85 14.03 13.18 19.34
C ALA A 85 12.90 12.75 20.30
N GLU A 86 11.79 13.49 20.40
CA GLU A 86 10.63 13.09 21.20
C GLU A 86 9.87 11.94 20.55
N ILE A 87 9.74 11.96 19.21
CA ILE A 87 9.13 10.85 18.45
C ILE A 87 9.95 9.55 18.60
N LEU A 88 11.27 9.66 18.60
CA LEU A 88 12.16 8.51 18.77
C LEU A 88 12.17 7.97 20.21
N ALA A 89 11.98 8.85 21.21
CA ALA A 89 11.91 8.47 22.61
C ALA A 89 10.60 7.72 22.93
N ASP A 90 9.46 8.20 22.41
CA ASP A 90 8.16 7.53 22.59
C ASP A 90 8.10 6.17 21.87
N GLN A 91 8.76 6.02 20.71
CA GLN A 91 8.89 4.73 20.03
C GLN A 91 9.71 3.70 20.82
N LEU A 92 10.70 4.14 21.60
CA LEU A 92 11.55 3.25 22.40
C LEU A 92 10.83 2.84 23.69
N GLU A 93 10.03 3.73 24.28
CA GLU A 93 9.16 3.43 25.43
C GLU A 93 8.04 2.45 25.05
N GLU A 94 7.42 2.61 23.86
CA GLU A 94 6.42 1.68 23.34
C GLU A 94 7.02 0.29 23.01
N GLU A 95 8.28 0.22 22.56
CA GLU A 95 8.99 -1.05 22.34
C GLU A 95 9.39 -1.75 23.66
N GLU A 96 9.70 -0.98 24.72
CA GLU A 96 9.96 -1.50 26.07
C GLU A 96 8.68 -2.04 26.75
N ASP A 97 7.55 -1.36 26.58
CA ASP A 97 6.23 -1.80 27.09
C ASP A 97 5.73 -3.07 26.37
N VAL A 98 6.01 -3.23 25.08
CA VAL A 98 5.67 -4.45 24.32
C VAL A 98 6.55 -5.63 24.75
N ALA A 99 7.83 -5.40 25.07
CA ALA A 99 8.73 -6.45 25.55
C ALA A 99 8.37 -6.96 26.96
N LEU A 100 7.73 -6.13 27.80
CA LEU A 100 7.21 -6.53 29.10
C LEU A 100 5.89 -7.32 29.02
N ALA A 101 5.21 -7.31 27.88
CA ALA A 101 3.95 -8.01 27.65
C ALA A 101 4.10 -9.42 27.06
N GLU A 102 5.31 -9.84 26.64
CA GLU A 102 5.53 -11.15 26.02
C GLU A 102 5.81 -12.30 27.03
N ASP A 103 5.91 -12.03 28.33
CA ASP A 103 6.27 -13.03 29.37
C ASP A 103 5.11 -13.46 30.30
N GLU A 104 3.86 -13.07 30.05
CA GLU A 104 2.69 -13.61 30.78
C GLU A 104 1.71 -14.32 29.82
N ASP A 105 2.01 -15.60 29.57
CA ASP A 105 0.99 -16.61 29.27
C ASP A 105 0.04 -16.70 30.48
N ASP A 106 -1.12 -16.05 30.44
CA ASP A 106 -2.33 -16.60 31.06
C ASP A 106 -3.62 -16.01 30.46
N ASP A 107 -4.57 -16.90 30.24
CA ASP A 107 -5.93 -16.67 29.74
C ASP A 107 -6.61 -15.46 30.40
N ASP A 108 -7.16 -14.53 29.61
CA ASP A 108 -8.48 -13.90 29.87
C ASP A 108 -8.95 -12.98 28.72
N GLU A 109 -9.91 -13.50 27.95
CA GLU A 109 -11.11 -12.83 27.42
C GLU A 109 -11.04 -11.36 26.92
N HIS A 110 -10.96 -11.20 25.60
CA HIS A 110 -11.52 -10.11 24.78
C HIS A 110 -11.70 -8.73 25.44
N HIS A 111 -10.64 -7.93 25.49
CA HIS A 111 -10.71 -6.50 25.83
C HIS A 111 -11.23 -5.64 24.65
N ILE A 112 -12.52 -5.78 24.31
CA ILE A 112 -13.23 -4.74 23.56
C ILE A 112 -13.54 -3.62 24.56
N VAL A 113 -12.77 -2.54 24.50
CA VAL A 113 -13.03 -1.29 25.24
C VAL A 113 -14.41 -0.76 24.84
N ARG A 114 -15.42 -1.07 25.65
CA ARG A 114 -16.78 -0.54 25.51
C ARG A 114 -16.76 0.91 25.97
N LEU A 115 -16.84 1.84 25.02
CA LEU A 115 -16.97 3.29 25.22
C LEU A 115 -18.29 3.73 25.90
N SER A 116 -18.97 2.84 26.64
CA SER A 116 -20.24 3.12 27.30
C SER A 116 -20.11 3.61 28.75
N ASP A 117 -18.95 3.44 29.39
CA ASP A 117 -18.83 3.62 30.85
C ASP A 117 -18.08 4.91 31.26
N ALA A 118 -17.86 5.83 30.32
CA ALA A 118 -17.35 7.16 30.62
C ALA A 118 -18.49 8.09 31.11
N ASN A 119 -18.92 7.91 32.35
CA ASN A 119 -19.49 8.95 33.24
C ASN A 119 -20.58 9.91 32.70
N VAL A 120 -21.42 9.48 31.74
CA VAL A 120 -22.57 10.29 31.27
C VAL A 120 -23.69 10.35 32.33
N ALA A 121 -23.79 9.33 33.20
CA ALA A 121 -24.86 9.21 34.20
C ALA A 121 -24.89 10.34 35.25
N SER A 122 -23.75 11.00 35.51
CA SER A 122 -23.65 12.04 36.53
C SER A 122 -24.06 13.44 36.04
N ARG A 123 -24.17 13.64 34.72
CA ARG A 123 -24.49 14.96 34.15
C ARG A 123 -25.97 15.12 33.82
N ASP A 124 -26.67 14.03 33.51
CA ASP A 124 -28.11 14.06 33.27
C ASP A 124 -28.94 14.13 34.56
N GLN A 125 -28.41 13.69 35.70
CA GLN A 125 -29.13 13.73 36.99
C GLN A 125 -29.17 15.11 37.65
N LEU A 126 -28.30 16.05 37.25
CA LEU A 126 -28.30 17.42 37.81
C LEU A 126 -29.25 18.39 37.10
N TYR A 127 -29.73 18.05 35.90
CA TYR A 127 -30.69 18.89 35.15
C TYR A 127 -32.12 18.32 35.12
N ALA A 128 -32.33 17.09 35.62
CA ALA A 128 -33.64 16.44 35.62
C ALA A 128 -34.59 16.92 36.73
N ASN A 129 -34.09 17.63 37.76
CA ASN A 129 -34.88 17.99 38.95
C ASN A 129 -35.49 19.40 38.91
N GLU A 130 -35.17 20.26 37.94
CA GLU A 130 -35.72 21.64 37.86
C GLU A 130 -36.68 21.89 36.70
N LEU A 131 -36.96 20.90 35.84
CA LEU A 131 -37.97 21.02 34.77
C LEU A 131 -39.30 20.40 35.22
N HIS A 132 -39.90 21.02 36.23
CA HIS A 132 -41.30 20.80 36.54
C HIS A 132 -42.16 21.47 35.45
N GLU A 133 -42.94 20.66 34.76
CA GLU A 133 -44.16 21.01 33.99
C GLU A 133 -44.14 22.36 33.24
N VAL A 134 -43.50 22.39 32.07
CA VAL A 134 -43.94 23.32 31.01
C VAL A 134 -44.64 22.49 29.94
N PRO A 135 -45.95 22.68 29.69
CA PRO A 135 -46.67 21.91 28.68
C PRO A 135 -46.05 22.17 27.31
N LEU A 136 -45.63 21.09 26.65
CA LEU A 136 -44.99 21.03 25.32
C LEU A 136 -45.72 21.82 24.20
N LYS A 137 -46.95 22.27 24.45
CA LYS A 137 -47.76 23.08 23.52
C LYS A 137 -47.33 24.56 23.44
N GLU A 138 -46.60 25.06 24.43
CA GLU A 138 -46.16 26.47 24.43
C GLU A 138 -44.86 26.68 23.62
N ILE A 139 -44.13 25.62 23.31
CA ILE A 139 -42.91 25.62 22.49
C ILE A 139 -43.22 25.74 20.98
N LEU A 140 -44.48 25.56 20.57
CA LEU A 140 -44.89 25.61 19.16
C LEU A 140 -45.09 27.02 18.60
N HIS A 141 -44.94 28.07 19.42
CA HIS A 141 -44.95 29.46 18.94
C HIS A 141 -43.59 30.11 19.13
N ASN A 142 -42.66 29.72 18.27
CA ASN A 142 -41.34 30.32 18.18
C ASN A 142 -41.42 31.56 17.27
N PHE A 143 -41.82 32.72 17.81
CA PHE A 143 -41.43 34.00 17.21
C PHE A 143 -40.17 34.49 17.92
N THR A 144 -39.05 33.83 17.65
CA THR A 144 -37.75 34.20 18.21
C THR A 144 -37.20 35.39 17.41
N ASP A 145 -36.98 36.52 18.08
CA ASP A 145 -36.38 37.71 17.47
C ASP A 145 -34.94 37.41 17.03
N ALA A 146 -34.51 37.97 15.89
CA ALA A 146 -33.17 37.76 15.34
C ALA A 146 -32.06 38.16 16.34
N ASN A 147 -32.36 39.10 17.24
CA ASN A 147 -31.46 39.51 18.32
C ASN A 147 -31.32 38.44 19.42
N THR A 148 -32.41 37.75 19.74
CA THR A 148 -32.37 36.63 20.71
C THR A 148 -31.64 35.42 20.14
N MET A 149 -31.83 35.12 18.85
CA MET A 149 -31.04 34.08 18.16
C MET A 149 -29.55 34.42 18.10
N THR A 150 -29.18 35.67 17.82
CA THR A 150 -27.76 36.08 17.78
C THR A 150 -27.11 36.11 19.17
N ALA A 151 -27.87 36.41 20.22
CA ALA A 151 -27.40 36.29 21.60
C ALA A 151 -27.17 34.82 22.00
N GLU A 152 -28.09 33.93 21.64
CA GLU A 152 -27.94 32.49 21.86
C GLU A 152 -26.79 31.90 21.03
N LEU A 153 -26.63 32.32 19.78
CA LEU A 153 -25.47 31.97 18.96
C LEU A 153 -24.16 32.43 19.61
N ARG A 154 -24.05 33.68 20.09
CA ARG A 154 -22.84 34.15 20.79
C ARG A 154 -22.55 33.37 22.07
N ARG A 155 -23.59 32.90 22.77
CA ARG A 155 -23.45 32.06 23.98
C ARG A 155 -22.99 30.64 23.65
N VAL A 156 -23.48 30.08 22.55
CA VAL A 156 -23.25 28.68 22.16
C VAL A 156 -22.01 28.51 21.26
N ILE A 157 -21.57 29.54 20.53
CA ILE A 157 -20.36 29.52 19.69
C ILE A 157 -19.10 29.06 20.47
N PRO A 158 -18.81 29.56 21.68
CA PRO A 158 -17.67 29.07 22.47
C PRO A 158 -17.80 27.60 22.88
N GLN A 159 -19.03 27.09 23.02
CA GLN A 159 -19.31 25.70 23.38
C GLN A 159 -19.26 24.76 22.16
N LEU A 160 -19.43 25.31 20.95
CA LEU A 160 -19.26 24.61 19.67
C LEU A 160 -17.83 24.71 19.13
N LYS A 161 -16.93 25.43 19.81
CA LYS A 161 -15.50 25.44 19.49
C LYS A 161 -14.92 24.08 19.85
N VAL A 162 -15.09 23.12 18.94
CA VAL A 162 -14.47 21.81 19.00
C VAL A 162 -12.98 22.04 18.77
N THR A 163 -12.20 22.11 19.84
CA THR A 163 -10.75 21.99 19.73
C THR A 163 -10.46 20.54 19.39
N ILE A 164 -10.27 20.26 18.10
CA ILE A 164 -9.72 18.98 17.64
C ILE A 164 -8.31 18.92 18.26
N ARG A 165 -8.18 18.19 19.36
CA ARG A 165 -6.85 17.81 19.86
C ARG A 165 -6.30 16.85 18.83
N SER A 166 -5.13 17.15 18.28
CA SER A 166 -4.38 16.28 17.37
C SER A 166 -4.31 14.89 18.00
N ASN A 167 -5.10 13.95 17.50
CA ASN A 167 -5.14 12.60 18.00
C ASN A 167 -4.27 11.77 17.07
N LEU A 168 -3.30 11.00 17.60
CA LEU A 168 -2.48 10.10 16.77
C LEU A 168 -3.33 9.00 16.09
N LYS A 169 -4.62 8.85 16.44
CA LYS A 169 -5.59 8.02 15.71
C LYS A 169 -6.28 8.75 14.54
N ASP A 170 -5.89 9.98 14.25
CA ASP A 170 -6.37 10.71 13.09
C ASP A 170 -5.69 10.14 11.84
N TRP A 171 -6.40 9.26 11.13
CA TRP A 171 -5.99 8.70 9.84
C TRP A 171 -5.54 9.77 8.83
N ARG A 172 -5.99 11.03 9.01
CA ARG A 172 -5.57 12.19 8.22
C ARG A 172 -4.09 12.51 8.42
N MET A 173 -3.60 12.51 9.67
CA MET A 173 -2.18 12.70 9.94
C MET A 173 -1.34 11.56 9.36
N HIS A 174 -1.80 10.31 9.50
CA HIS A 174 -1.12 9.17 8.86
C HIS A 174 -1.10 9.28 7.33
N ALA A 175 -2.19 9.74 6.71
CA ALA A 175 -2.24 9.93 5.26
C ALA A 175 -1.26 11.03 4.80
N GLU A 176 -1.18 12.14 5.53
CA GLU A 176 -0.23 13.22 5.25
C GLU A 176 1.23 12.76 5.47
N GLN A 177 1.49 11.97 6.50
CA GLN A 177 2.81 11.36 6.75
C GLN A 177 3.21 10.39 5.63
N ILE A 178 2.29 9.52 5.18
CA ILE A 178 2.54 8.60 4.07
C ILE A 178 2.89 9.37 2.80
N GLN A 179 2.16 10.46 2.50
CA GLN A 179 2.46 11.29 1.35
C GLN A 179 3.86 11.92 1.47
N LYS A 180 4.22 12.44 2.65
CA LYS A 180 5.55 12.99 2.91
C LYS A 180 6.66 11.94 2.72
N TYR A 181 6.46 10.73 3.20
CA TYR A 181 7.41 9.63 3.02
C TYR A 181 7.51 9.20 1.56
N GLU A 182 6.39 9.15 0.82
CA GLU A 182 6.38 8.86 -0.62
C GLU A 182 7.23 9.89 -1.39
N GLU A 183 7.02 11.17 -1.11
CA GLU A 183 7.81 12.26 -1.71
C GLU A 183 9.30 12.13 -1.39
N SER A 184 9.63 11.89 -0.12
CA SER A 184 11.02 11.70 0.33
C SER A 184 11.69 10.49 -0.32
N ILE A 185 11.01 9.35 -0.39
CA ILE A 185 11.50 8.13 -1.05
C ILE A 185 11.72 8.39 -2.54
N ASN A 186 10.79 9.07 -3.19
CA ASN A 186 10.91 9.37 -4.62
C ASN A 186 12.09 10.31 -4.90
N ASP A 187 12.36 11.27 -4.03
CA ASP A 187 13.51 12.16 -4.18
C ASP A 187 14.84 11.44 -3.93
N GLN A 188 14.93 10.61 -2.88
CA GLN A 188 16.10 9.73 -2.68
C GLN A 188 16.30 8.77 -3.85
N PHE A 189 15.22 8.23 -4.42
CA PHE A 189 15.29 7.35 -5.58
C PHE A 189 15.79 8.09 -6.83
N LYS A 190 15.34 9.33 -7.07
CA LYS A 190 15.85 10.18 -8.15
C LYS A 190 17.33 10.49 -7.98
N GLU A 191 17.81 10.63 -6.75
CA GLU A 191 19.22 10.85 -6.44
C GLU A 191 20.06 9.59 -6.66
N ILE A 192 19.61 8.41 -6.19
CA ILE A 192 20.39 7.16 -6.24
C ILE A 192 20.42 6.55 -7.65
N LYS A 193 19.31 6.63 -8.38
CA LYS A 193 19.18 6.05 -9.72
C LYS A 193 20.30 6.43 -10.71
N PRO A 194 20.71 7.71 -10.87
CA PRO A 194 21.81 8.06 -11.78
C PRO A 194 23.14 7.41 -11.37
N TYR A 195 23.46 7.32 -10.07
CA TYR A 195 24.66 6.63 -9.61
C TYR A 195 24.64 5.15 -9.97
N LEU A 196 23.48 4.48 -9.87
CA LEU A 196 23.35 3.09 -10.27
C LEU A 196 23.53 2.92 -11.78
N VAL A 197 22.92 3.78 -12.58
CA VAL A 197 23.06 3.78 -14.06
C VAL A 197 24.52 3.99 -14.46
N GLN A 198 25.19 4.96 -13.84
CA GLN A 198 26.60 5.24 -14.09
C GLN A 198 27.49 4.03 -13.75
N ASN A 199 27.28 3.40 -12.60
CA ASN A 199 28.05 2.20 -12.21
C ASN A 199 27.86 1.05 -13.20
N VAL A 200 26.63 0.81 -13.67
CA VAL A 200 26.36 -0.22 -14.68
C VAL A 200 27.08 0.10 -16.00
N GLU A 201 27.08 1.36 -16.42
CA GLU A 201 27.80 1.80 -17.61
C GLU A 201 29.33 1.62 -17.45
N GLU A 202 29.89 2.02 -16.32
CA GLU A 202 31.32 1.86 -16.01
C GLU A 202 31.75 0.38 -16.00
N ILE A 203 30.96 -0.48 -15.34
CA ILE A 203 31.19 -1.92 -15.32
C ILE A 203 31.12 -2.49 -16.73
N THR A 204 30.12 -2.11 -17.53
CA THR A 204 29.97 -2.56 -18.92
C THR A 204 31.18 -2.16 -19.76
N GLN A 205 31.62 -0.90 -19.69
CA GLN A 205 32.83 -0.45 -20.39
C GLN A 205 34.08 -1.19 -19.91
N SER A 206 34.19 -1.51 -18.61
CA SER A 206 35.31 -2.29 -18.08
C SER A 206 35.31 -3.72 -18.62
N MET A 207 34.13 -4.34 -18.72
CA MET A 207 33.93 -5.68 -19.27
C MET A 207 34.32 -5.72 -20.75
N GLU A 208 33.88 -4.74 -21.55
CA GLU A 208 34.25 -4.62 -22.96
C GLU A 208 35.76 -4.43 -23.16
N ARG A 209 36.42 -3.65 -22.29
CA ARG A 209 37.89 -3.49 -22.31
C ARG A 209 38.60 -4.80 -21.98
N ILE A 210 38.12 -5.54 -20.98
CA ILE A 210 38.67 -6.86 -20.62
C ILE A 210 38.50 -7.83 -21.79
N GLN A 211 37.29 -7.94 -22.34
CA GLN A 211 36.99 -8.83 -23.46
C GLN A 211 37.85 -8.50 -24.69
N SER A 212 38.03 -7.22 -25.00
CA SER A 212 38.91 -6.78 -26.09
C SER A 212 40.36 -7.17 -25.84
N ARG A 213 40.83 -7.03 -24.59
CA ARG A 213 42.20 -7.40 -24.21
C ARG A 213 42.41 -8.92 -24.23
N GLU A 214 41.43 -9.69 -23.80
CA GLU A 214 41.43 -11.16 -23.89
C GLU A 214 41.43 -11.62 -25.35
N ALA A 215 40.59 -11.04 -26.21
CA ALA A 215 40.58 -11.34 -27.63
C ALA A 215 41.93 -11.04 -28.28
N HIS A 216 42.54 -9.91 -27.94
CA HIS A 216 43.89 -9.57 -28.41
C HIS A 216 44.94 -10.56 -27.90
N LEU A 217 44.92 -10.89 -26.62
CA LEU A 217 45.86 -11.83 -26.00
C LEU A 217 45.73 -13.24 -26.59
N ASN A 218 44.50 -13.71 -26.80
CA ASN A 218 44.23 -14.99 -27.45
C ASN A 218 44.76 -15.00 -28.88
N THR A 219 44.61 -13.91 -29.63
CA THR A 219 45.18 -13.78 -30.98
C THR A 219 46.70 -13.84 -30.96
N GLN A 220 47.35 -13.19 -29.99
CA GLN A 220 48.82 -13.26 -29.82
C GLN A 220 49.29 -14.68 -29.46
N PHE A 221 48.56 -15.38 -28.60
CA PHE A 221 48.90 -16.74 -28.18
C PHE A 221 48.60 -17.80 -29.24
N ASP A 222 47.61 -17.61 -30.10
CA ASP A 222 47.25 -18.61 -31.12
C ASP A 222 48.44 -18.91 -32.05
N GLY A 223 49.14 -17.87 -32.52
CA GLY A 223 50.36 -18.04 -33.32
C GLY A 223 51.48 -18.79 -32.58
N LEU A 224 51.72 -18.44 -31.31
CA LEU A 224 52.72 -19.12 -30.46
C LEU A 224 52.35 -20.58 -30.20
N LEU A 225 51.08 -20.87 -29.96
CA LEU A 225 50.56 -22.23 -29.77
C LEU A 225 50.71 -23.06 -31.03
N GLN A 226 50.46 -22.48 -32.21
CA GLN A 226 50.71 -23.17 -33.48
C GLN A 226 52.18 -23.51 -33.66
N ILE A 227 53.09 -22.56 -33.41
CA ILE A 227 54.54 -22.81 -33.50
C ILE A 227 54.96 -23.88 -32.50
N TYR A 228 54.48 -23.82 -31.25
CA TYR A 228 54.75 -24.83 -30.23
C TYR A 228 54.30 -26.23 -30.68
N ARG A 229 53.08 -26.35 -31.22
CA ARG A 229 52.55 -27.61 -31.77
C ARG A 229 53.40 -28.15 -32.91
N VAL A 230 53.84 -27.29 -33.83
CA VAL A 230 54.74 -27.69 -34.93
C VAL A 230 56.07 -28.21 -34.38
N ARG A 231 56.71 -27.47 -33.46
CA ARG A 231 57.97 -27.89 -32.83
C ARG A 231 57.83 -29.19 -32.04
N GLN A 232 56.72 -29.38 -31.34
CA GLN A 232 56.43 -30.62 -30.62
C GLN A 232 56.30 -31.81 -31.58
N ASN A 233 55.62 -31.63 -32.71
CA ASN A 233 55.50 -32.66 -33.75
C ASN A 233 56.86 -32.97 -34.40
N GLU A 234 57.69 -31.95 -34.67
CA GLU A 234 59.05 -32.14 -35.17
C GLU A 234 59.91 -32.94 -34.19
N LEU A 235 59.85 -32.62 -32.90
CA LEU A 235 60.59 -33.34 -31.86
C LEU A 235 60.12 -34.80 -31.74
N ALA A 236 58.81 -35.04 -31.83
CA ALA A 236 58.26 -36.39 -31.85
C ALA A 236 58.73 -37.18 -33.09
N ALA A 237 58.76 -36.55 -34.27
CA ALA A 237 59.24 -37.18 -35.49
C ALA A 237 60.73 -37.53 -35.43
N ILE A 238 61.58 -36.63 -34.89
CA ILE A 238 63.00 -36.91 -34.69
C ILE A 238 63.21 -38.01 -33.65
N GLY A 239 62.43 -38.00 -32.57
CA GLY A 239 62.46 -39.05 -31.55
C GLY A 239 62.12 -40.43 -32.14
N GLU A 240 61.13 -40.49 -33.03
CA GLU A 240 60.78 -41.72 -33.74
C GLU A 240 61.88 -42.19 -34.69
N GLN A 241 62.45 -41.27 -35.50
CA GLN A 241 63.56 -41.59 -36.39
C GLN A 241 64.81 -42.08 -35.65
N TYR A 242 65.10 -41.48 -34.48
CA TYR A 242 66.20 -41.92 -33.63
C TYR A 242 65.92 -43.31 -33.05
N ARG A 243 64.70 -43.57 -32.59
CA ARG A 243 64.28 -44.88 -32.09
C ARG A 243 64.40 -45.96 -33.18
N GLU A 244 63.95 -45.66 -34.39
CA GLU A 244 64.05 -46.56 -35.55
C GLU A 244 65.51 -46.81 -35.96
N SER A 245 66.33 -45.75 -36.04
CA SER A 245 67.75 -45.84 -36.37
C SER A 245 68.54 -46.61 -35.31
N SER A 246 68.24 -46.38 -34.04
CA SER A 246 68.84 -47.09 -32.91
C SER A 246 68.45 -48.57 -32.91
N GLY A 247 67.17 -48.88 -33.17
CA GLY A 247 66.70 -50.26 -33.34
C GLY A 247 67.40 -50.98 -34.50
N THR A 248 67.60 -50.29 -35.63
CA THR A 248 68.33 -50.81 -36.79
C THR A 248 69.82 -50.98 -36.52
N LEU A 249 70.45 -50.06 -35.80
CA LEU A 249 71.86 -50.18 -35.43
C LEU A 249 72.06 -51.33 -34.46
N ASN A 250 71.15 -51.49 -33.49
CA ASN A 250 71.21 -52.57 -32.52
C ASN A 250 71.03 -53.93 -33.22
N SER A 251 70.07 -54.07 -34.14
CA SER A 251 69.91 -55.31 -34.92
C SER A 251 71.15 -55.61 -35.77
N ARG A 252 71.74 -54.61 -36.43
CA ARG A 252 73.01 -54.78 -37.17
C ARG A 252 74.17 -55.16 -36.24
N ALA A 253 74.31 -54.54 -35.08
CA ALA A 253 75.33 -54.88 -34.09
C ALA A 253 75.16 -56.32 -33.59
N GLU A 254 73.93 -56.76 -33.39
CA GLU A 254 73.58 -58.12 -33.01
C GLU A 254 73.94 -59.12 -34.13
N THR A 255 73.64 -58.80 -35.39
CA THR A 255 74.06 -59.63 -36.54
C THR A 255 75.58 -59.71 -36.68
N LEU A 256 76.32 -58.61 -36.49
CA LEU A 256 77.78 -58.61 -36.52
C LEU A 256 78.38 -59.43 -35.38
N ASN A 257 77.81 -59.34 -34.17
CA ASN A 257 78.25 -60.14 -33.04
C ASN A 257 78.03 -61.64 -33.31
N ASN A 258 76.91 -62.01 -33.93
CA ASN A 258 76.64 -63.40 -34.32
C ASN A 258 77.62 -63.89 -35.41
N LEU A 259 77.88 -63.09 -36.45
CA LEU A 259 78.89 -63.42 -37.46
C LEU A 259 80.29 -63.56 -36.85
N ASN A 260 80.67 -62.70 -35.91
CA ASN A 260 81.96 -62.79 -35.22
C ASN A 260 82.07 -64.10 -34.42
N LYS A 261 81.01 -64.49 -33.70
CA LYS A 261 80.95 -65.78 -33.00
C LYS A 261 81.08 -66.98 -33.94
N GLU A 262 80.50 -66.90 -35.14
CA GLU A 262 80.67 -67.93 -36.18
C GLU A 262 82.09 -67.97 -36.72
N LEU A 263 82.77 -66.83 -36.85
CA LEU A 263 84.13 -66.75 -37.38
C LEU A 263 85.22 -67.21 -36.37
N THR A 264 84.92 -67.12 -35.07
CA THR A 264 85.81 -67.57 -33.99
C THR A 264 85.63 -69.06 -33.62
N LYS A 265 84.79 -69.79 -34.34
CA LYS A 265 84.60 -71.23 -34.24
C LYS A 265 85.39 -71.95 -35.33
#